data_AF-A0A6J6EW90-F1
#
_entry.id   AF-A0A6J6EW90-F1
#
_cell.length_a   1.000
_cell.length_b   1.000
_cell.length_c   1.000
_cell.angle_alpha   90.00
_cell.angle_beta   90.00
_cell.angle_gamma   90.00
#
_symmetry.space_group_name_H-M   'P 1'
#
loop_
_entity.id
_entity.type
_entity.pdbx_description
1 polymer ?
#
loop_
_entity_poly.entity_id
_entity_poly.type
_entity_poly.pdbx_seq_one_letter_code
_entity_poly.pdbx_strand_id
1 'polypeptide(L)'
;MDDFHCRFEISVKVPANWKTAADGFSETYHVQGLHPELLKVFADLDNHQVFWDHVGRSRQLYGVPSPRIRPTPTDQEVWEAFASVYSARAGLDAAAPGPVPAIPEGSNLFEVMAKCVREAQAAKGVDLSEYTDVQIMMMDQHNVFPNITVLLHPDLLSVLRTRPGDTTDECWLDIFNFDRVGASAPRNKPMKLEVPLDSMAFGTVFNQDFDMLRTAQRGLHQPGFSRITLSQEESRILNNQLALERYLGISPSEIEGDLP
;
A
#
# COMPACT_ATOMS: atom_id res chain seq x y z
N MET A 1 -10.11 -12.41 12.37
CA MET A 1 -9.33 -11.33 13.04
C MET A 1 -8.47 -11.89 14.16
N ASP A 2 -8.93 -12.91 14.90
CA ASP A 2 -8.11 -13.52 15.97
C ASP A 2 -6.78 -14.10 15.49
N ASP A 3 -6.69 -14.48 14.21
CA ASP A 3 -5.47 -15.02 13.60
C ASP A 3 -4.42 -13.95 13.28
N PHE A 4 -4.73 -12.66 13.43
CA PHE A 4 -3.78 -11.57 13.16
C PHE A 4 -3.29 -10.95 14.46
N HIS A 5 -1.98 -11.04 14.69
CA HIS A 5 -1.35 -10.46 15.88
C HIS A 5 -0.51 -9.24 15.51
N CYS A 6 -0.74 -8.13 16.20
CA CYS A 6 0.04 -6.91 15.98
C CYS A 6 1.50 -7.14 16.39
N ARG A 7 2.41 -6.91 15.45
CA ARG A 7 3.84 -7.05 15.65
C ARG A 7 4.45 -5.75 16.16
N PHE A 8 4.12 -4.65 15.48
CA PHE A 8 4.60 -3.33 15.84
C PHE A 8 3.59 -2.23 15.49
N GLU A 9 3.73 -1.13 16.20
CA GLU A 9 3.12 0.17 15.97
C GLU A 9 4.25 1.19 15.82
N ILE A 10 4.35 1.81 14.65
CA ILE A 10 5.32 2.87 14.38
C ILE A 10 4.55 4.18 14.17
N SER A 11 4.97 5.24 14.86
CA SER A 11 4.45 6.59 14.66
C SER A 11 5.54 7.51 14.12
N VAL A 12 5.19 8.34 13.14
CA VAL A 12 6.10 9.33 12.55
C VAL A 12 5.38 10.65 12.30
N LYS A 13 6.07 11.76 12.55
CA LYS A 13 5.58 13.10 12.19
C LYS A 13 5.86 13.36 10.72
N VAL A 14 4.82 13.69 9.96
CA VAL A 14 4.88 14.01 8.52
C VAL A 14 4.57 15.50 8.32
N PRO A 15 5.37 16.23 7.53
CA PRO A 15 5.18 17.66 7.26
C PRO A 15 4.11 17.88 6.17
N ALA A 16 2.91 17.35 6.40
CA ALA A 16 1.73 17.55 5.56
C ALA A 16 0.45 17.54 6.39
N ASN A 17 -0.64 18.12 5.88
CA ASN A 17 -1.96 17.96 6.48
C ASN A 17 -2.34 16.48 6.50
N TRP A 18 -3.07 16.04 7.55
CA TRP A 18 -3.49 14.64 7.68
C TRP A 18 -4.35 14.16 6.50
N LYS A 19 -5.11 15.06 5.85
CA LYS A 19 -5.90 14.76 4.64
C LYS A 19 -4.99 14.51 3.45
N THR A 20 -4.01 15.38 3.23
CA THR A 20 -2.98 15.21 2.17
C THR A 20 -2.26 13.88 2.34
N ALA A 21 -1.88 13.54 3.57
CA ALA A 21 -1.26 12.25 3.87
C ALA A 21 -2.23 11.07 3.62
N ALA A 22 -3.50 11.18 4.00
CA ALA A 22 -4.50 10.14 3.72
C ALA A 22 -4.68 9.93 2.21
N ASP A 23 -4.74 11.01 1.44
CA ASP A 23 -4.89 10.99 -0.02
C ASP A 23 -3.69 10.29 -0.69
N GLY A 24 -2.46 10.58 -0.26
CA GLY A 24 -1.25 9.92 -0.77
C GLY A 24 -1.21 8.40 -0.57
N PHE A 25 -1.94 7.88 0.42
CA PHE A 25 -2.12 6.44 0.64
C PHE A 25 -3.50 5.95 0.21
N SER A 26 -4.18 6.63 -0.72
CA SER A 26 -5.53 6.28 -1.20
C SER A 26 -5.59 5.80 -2.64
N GLU A 27 -4.53 5.91 -3.41
CA GLU A 27 -4.53 5.60 -4.85
C GLU A 27 -3.20 4.96 -5.30
N THR A 28 -3.14 4.56 -6.57
CA THR A 28 -1.96 3.93 -7.19
C THR A 28 -1.46 4.65 -8.45
N TYR A 29 -2.09 5.75 -8.83
CA TYR A 29 -1.71 6.60 -9.96
C TYR A 29 -0.29 7.15 -9.81
N HIS A 30 0.14 7.53 -8.60
CA HIS A 30 1.48 8.08 -8.38
C HIS A 30 2.59 7.05 -8.58
N VAL A 31 2.29 5.75 -8.49
CA VAL A 31 3.28 4.66 -8.50
C VAL A 31 4.19 4.74 -9.73
N GLN A 32 3.62 5.05 -10.89
CA GLN A 32 4.40 5.17 -12.14
C GLN A 32 5.45 6.29 -12.11
N GLY A 33 5.23 7.34 -11.33
CA GLY A 33 6.13 8.48 -11.20
C GLY A 33 7.07 8.38 -10.00
N LEU A 34 6.57 7.85 -8.88
CA LEU A 34 7.27 7.87 -7.59
C LEU A 34 8.00 6.56 -7.30
N HIS A 35 7.45 5.42 -7.71
CA HIS A 35 7.99 4.08 -7.42
C HIS A 35 8.23 3.26 -8.70
N PRO A 36 9.06 3.73 -9.65
CA PRO A 36 9.35 2.99 -10.88
C PRO A 36 9.90 1.58 -10.63
N GLU A 37 10.51 1.32 -9.48
CA GLU A 37 10.95 0.00 -9.02
C GLU A 37 9.79 -1.00 -8.86
N LEU A 38 8.59 -0.53 -8.47
CA LEU A 38 7.41 -1.38 -8.27
C LEU A 38 6.81 -1.83 -9.59
N LEU A 39 6.94 -1.04 -10.66
CA LEU A 39 6.32 -1.33 -11.95
C LEU A 39 6.78 -2.67 -12.55
N LYS A 40 7.93 -3.21 -12.15
CA LYS A 40 8.40 -4.52 -12.62
C LYS A 40 7.63 -5.70 -12.01
N VAL A 41 6.89 -5.49 -10.93
CA VAL A 41 6.18 -6.54 -10.19
C VAL A 41 4.75 -6.16 -9.79
N PHE A 42 4.23 -5.04 -10.29
CA PHE A 42 2.90 -4.55 -10.01
C PHE A 42 2.16 -4.17 -11.29
N ALA A 43 0.96 -4.73 -11.49
CA ALA A 43 0.02 -4.27 -12.52
C ALA A 43 -0.71 -3.01 -12.03
N ASP A 44 -0.15 -1.84 -12.37
CA ASP A 44 -0.59 -0.53 -11.87
C ASP A 44 -1.82 0.07 -12.58
N LEU A 45 -2.33 -0.58 -13.64
CA LEU A 45 -3.45 -0.07 -14.43
C LEU A 45 -4.77 -0.75 -14.11
N ASP A 46 -5.86 0.02 -14.22
CA ASP A 46 -7.24 -0.49 -14.24
C ASP A 46 -7.55 -1.36 -13.02
N ASN A 47 -6.96 -1.02 -11.87
CA ASN A 47 -7.16 -1.75 -10.63
C ASN A 47 -8.64 -1.70 -10.25
N HIS A 48 -9.24 -2.86 -9.98
CA HIS A 48 -10.68 -2.94 -9.74
C HIS A 48 -11.05 -2.24 -8.42
N GLN A 49 -11.85 -1.17 -8.54
CA GLN A 49 -12.29 -0.35 -7.42
C GLN A 49 -13.77 -0.56 -7.08
N VAL A 50 -14.12 -0.51 -5.78
CA VAL A 50 -15.51 -0.56 -5.29
C VAL A 50 -15.69 0.47 -4.19
N PHE A 51 -16.85 1.14 -4.18
CA PHE A 51 -17.17 2.19 -3.23
C PHE A 51 -18.43 1.84 -2.42
N TRP A 52 -18.38 2.11 -1.13
CA TRP A 52 -19.47 1.97 -0.18
C TRP A 52 -19.52 3.20 0.73
N ASP A 53 -20.31 4.20 0.38
CA ASP A 53 -20.48 5.45 1.14
C ASP A 53 -19.15 6.10 1.57
N HIS A 54 -18.65 5.77 2.75
CA HIS A 54 -17.44 6.32 3.36
C HIS A 54 -16.24 5.35 3.31
N VAL A 55 -16.36 4.26 2.55
CA VAL A 55 -15.33 3.25 2.34
C VAL A 55 -15.07 3.04 0.85
N GLY A 56 -13.82 3.09 0.42
CA GLY A 56 -13.39 2.67 -0.91
C GLY A 56 -12.46 1.46 -0.83
N ARG A 57 -12.49 0.57 -1.81
CA ARG A 57 -11.54 -0.56 -1.94
C ARG A 57 -10.93 -0.60 -3.33
N SER A 58 -9.64 -0.86 -3.42
CA SER A 58 -8.94 -1.26 -4.64
C SER A 58 -8.30 -2.63 -4.47
N ARG A 59 -8.28 -3.43 -5.54
CA ARG A 59 -7.54 -4.70 -5.61
C ARG A 59 -6.36 -4.56 -6.55
N GLN A 60 -5.18 -4.90 -6.06
CA GLN A 60 -3.90 -4.67 -6.73
C GLN A 60 -3.13 -5.98 -6.88
N LEU A 61 -2.87 -6.38 -8.12
CA LEU A 61 -2.17 -7.62 -8.41
C LEU A 61 -0.66 -7.40 -8.47
N TYR A 62 0.07 -8.04 -7.57
CA TYR A 62 1.53 -8.12 -7.61
C TYR A 62 1.99 -9.42 -8.30
N GLY A 63 3.28 -9.50 -8.62
CA GLY A 63 3.88 -10.66 -9.29
C GLY A 63 3.78 -10.63 -10.81
N VAL A 64 3.28 -9.53 -11.37
CA VAL A 64 3.19 -9.31 -12.81
C VAL A 64 3.74 -7.91 -13.14
N PRO A 65 4.53 -7.75 -14.20
CA PRO A 65 5.02 -6.43 -14.58
C PRO A 65 3.87 -5.55 -15.12
N SER A 66 3.98 -4.25 -14.86
CA SER A 66 3.12 -3.23 -15.42
C SER A 66 3.11 -3.30 -16.95
N PRO A 67 1.93 -3.17 -17.59
CA PRO A 67 1.83 -3.12 -19.05
C PRO A 67 2.47 -1.86 -19.66
N ARG A 68 2.82 -0.86 -18.83
CA ARG A 68 3.52 0.37 -19.24
C ARG A 68 4.98 0.13 -19.59
N ILE A 69 5.63 -0.88 -19.00
CA ILE A 69 7.07 -1.09 -19.21
C ILE A 69 7.33 -1.68 -20.60
N ARG A 70 8.17 -0.99 -21.37
CA ARG A 70 8.67 -1.44 -22.67
C ARG A 70 10.19 -1.21 -22.76
N PRO A 71 11.00 -2.23 -23.14
CA PRO A 71 10.61 -3.62 -23.41
C PRO A 71 10.11 -4.35 -22.15
N THR A 72 9.40 -5.47 -22.32
CA THR A 72 8.95 -6.29 -21.18
C THR A 72 10.15 -6.73 -20.33
N PRO A 73 10.11 -6.60 -19.00
CA PRO A 73 11.19 -7.05 -18.12
C PRO A 73 11.50 -8.54 -18.29
N THR A 74 12.75 -8.91 -18.05
CA THR A 74 13.16 -10.32 -17.96
C THR A 74 12.67 -10.94 -16.64
N ASP A 75 12.54 -12.28 -16.59
CA ASP A 75 12.16 -13.01 -15.37
C ASP A 75 13.08 -12.70 -14.18
N GLN A 76 14.38 -12.50 -14.44
CA GLN A 76 15.34 -12.10 -13.41
C GLN A 76 15.03 -10.71 -12.84
N GLU A 77 14.69 -9.74 -13.68
CA GLU A 77 14.35 -8.40 -13.23
C GLU A 77 13.03 -8.37 -12.46
N VAL A 78 12.05 -9.19 -12.85
CA VAL A 78 10.79 -9.36 -12.10
C VAL A 78 11.08 -10.00 -10.74
N TRP A 79 11.94 -11.03 -10.69
CA TRP A 79 12.34 -11.68 -9.44
C TRP A 79 13.06 -10.74 -8.48
N GLU A 80 13.99 -9.92 -8.98
CA GLU A 80 14.70 -8.92 -8.16
C GLU A 80 13.73 -7.87 -7.62
N ALA A 81 12.83 -7.37 -8.46
CA ALA A 81 11.78 -6.45 -8.03
C ALA A 81 10.89 -7.09 -6.97
N PHE A 82 10.42 -8.32 -7.18
CA PHE A 82 9.64 -9.08 -6.21
C PHE A 82 10.36 -9.21 -4.87
N ALA A 83 11.63 -9.61 -4.86
CA ALA A 83 12.37 -9.74 -3.62
C ALA A 83 12.52 -8.41 -2.87
N SER A 84 12.69 -7.30 -3.59
CA SER A 84 12.78 -5.97 -2.96
C SER A 84 11.52 -5.58 -2.17
N VAL A 85 10.34 -6.03 -2.60
CA VAL A 85 9.04 -5.65 -2.01
C VAL A 85 8.44 -6.71 -1.11
N TYR A 86 8.66 -7.99 -1.42
CA TYR A 86 8.02 -9.12 -0.78
C TYR A 86 8.99 -9.98 0.04
N SER A 87 10.26 -9.59 0.19
CA SER A 87 11.28 -10.32 0.95
C SER A 87 10.77 -10.89 2.28
N ALA A 88 10.13 -10.07 3.11
CA ALA A 88 9.62 -10.51 4.42
C ALA A 88 8.50 -11.58 4.33
N ARG A 89 7.64 -11.48 3.31
CA ARG A 89 6.52 -12.40 3.06
C ARG A 89 6.98 -13.69 2.38
N ALA A 90 7.95 -13.59 1.47
CA ALA A 90 8.50 -14.69 0.69
C ALA A 90 9.72 -15.37 1.34
N GLY A 91 10.19 -14.85 2.49
CA GLY A 91 11.38 -15.38 3.17
C GLY A 91 12.68 -15.19 2.39
N LEU A 92 12.78 -14.11 1.62
CA LEU A 92 13.93 -13.80 0.77
C LEU A 92 14.82 -12.71 1.41
N ASP A 93 16.07 -12.64 0.96
CA ASP A 93 16.94 -11.50 1.22
C ASP A 93 16.73 -10.43 0.12
N ALA A 94 16.21 -9.26 0.52
CA ALA A 94 15.98 -8.15 -0.41
C ALA A 94 17.27 -7.61 -1.05
N ALA A 95 18.40 -7.69 -0.35
CA ALA A 95 19.68 -7.17 -0.84
C ALA A 95 20.42 -8.17 -1.73
N ALA A 96 20.12 -9.46 -1.60
CA ALA A 96 20.78 -10.54 -2.33
C ALA A 96 19.79 -11.65 -2.71
N PRO A 97 18.82 -11.39 -3.61
CA PRO A 97 17.76 -12.34 -3.93
C PRO A 97 18.22 -13.55 -4.75
N GLY A 98 19.45 -13.53 -5.25
CA GLY A 98 20.00 -14.59 -6.08
C GLY A 98 19.36 -14.67 -7.48
N PRO A 99 19.68 -15.73 -8.25
CA PRO A 99 19.05 -15.96 -9.53
C PRO A 99 17.58 -16.36 -9.36
N VAL A 100 16.78 -16.09 -10.39
CA VAL A 100 15.40 -16.58 -10.48
C VAL A 100 15.36 -18.11 -10.26
N PRO A 101 14.45 -18.62 -9.41
CA PRO A 101 14.31 -20.06 -9.20
C PRO A 101 13.94 -20.79 -10.50
N ALA A 102 14.22 -22.10 -10.55
CA ALA A 102 13.79 -22.92 -11.67
C ALA A 102 12.25 -22.92 -11.78
N ILE A 103 11.73 -22.55 -12.95
CA ILE A 103 10.30 -22.57 -13.25
C ILE A 103 9.95 -23.99 -13.73
N PRO A 104 9.07 -24.74 -13.03
CA PRO A 104 8.67 -26.08 -13.45
C PRO A 104 7.98 -26.10 -14.82
N GLU A 105 8.07 -27.21 -15.53
CA GLU A 105 7.36 -27.39 -16.80
C GLU A 105 5.84 -27.21 -16.60
N GLY A 106 5.23 -26.37 -17.45
CA GLY A 106 3.81 -26.03 -17.38
C GLY A 106 3.44 -24.96 -16.33
N SER A 107 4.41 -24.41 -15.62
CA SER A 107 4.24 -23.31 -14.65
C SER A 107 4.79 -21.98 -15.19
N ASN A 108 4.73 -20.92 -14.39
CA ASN A 108 5.25 -19.60 -14.70
C ASN A 108 5.85 -18.92 -13.45
N LEU A 109 6.55 -17.80 -13.64
CA LEU A 109 7.21 -17.10 -12.54
C LEU A 109 6.22 -16.60 -11.46
N PHE A 110 5.00 -16.21 -11.84
CA PHE A 110 3.97 -15.77 -10.90
C PHE A 110 3.60 -16.88 -9.91
N GLU A 111 3.38 -18.10 -10.39
CA GLU A 111 3.10 -19.27 -9.55
C GLU A 111 4.29 -19.61 -8.65
N VAL A 112 5.52 -19.47 -9.15
CA VAL A 112 6.74 -19.66 -8.35
C VAL A 112 6.83 -18.63 -7.21
N MET A 113 6.56 -17.35 -7.48
CA MET A 113 6.56 -16.30 -6.46
C MET A 113 5.47 -16.53 -5.40
N ALA A 114 4.26 -16.90 -5.80
CA ALA A 114 3.17 -17.24 -4.88
C ALA A 114 3.53 -18.45 -4.01
N LYS A 115 4.19 -19.47 -4.58
CA LYS A 115 4.70 -20.63 -3.85
C LYS A 115 5.75 -20.25 -2.81
N CYS A 116 6.67 -19.33 -3.12
CA CYS A 116 7.66 -18.84 -2.16
C CYS A 116 6.98 -18.21 -0.93
N VAL A 117 5.95 -17.36 -1.14
CA VAL A 117 5.17 -16.79 -0.03
C VAL A 117 4.50 -17.90 0.78
N ARG A 118 3.85 -18.87 0.12
CA ARG A 118 3.18 -19.98 0.80
C ARG A 118 4.15 -20.81 1.65
N GLU A 119 5.31 -21.16 1.11
CA GLU A 119 6.32 -21.95 1.82
C GLU A 119 6.92 -21.17 3.01
N ALA A 120 7.22 -19.89 2.82
CA ALA A 120 7.74 -19.02 3.88
C ALA A 120 6.74 -18.84 5.04
N GLN A 121 5.44 -18.73 4.73
CA GLN A 121 4.38 -18.62 5.73
C GLN A 121 4.08 -19.97 6.40
N ALA A 122 4.10 -21.08 5.66
CA ALA A 122 3.99 -22.42 6.22
C ALA A 122 5.11 -22.74 7.22
N ALA A 123 6.35 -22.29 6.94
CA ALA A 123 7.47 -22.41 7.88
C ALA A 123 7.25 -21.64 9.20
N LYS A 124 6.37 -20.65 9.21
CA LYS A 124 5.93 -19.89 10.40
C LYS A 124 4.67 -20.48 11.06
N GLY A 125 4.17 -21.62 10.56
CA GLY A 125 2.96 -22.27 11.06
C GLY A 125 1.65 -21.65 10.57
N VAL A 126 1.69 -20.88 9.48
CA VAL A 126 0.50 -20.28 8.85
C VAL A 126 0.14 -21.10 7.61
N ASP A 127 -1.03 -21.74 7.63
CA ASP A 127 -1.57 -22.43 6.46
C ASP A 127 -2.31 -21.45 5.56
N LEU A 128 -1.89 -21.37 4.31
CA LEU A 128 -2.54 -20.56 3.27
C LEU A 128 -3.13 -21.42 2.15
N SER A 129 -3.19 -22.75 2.31
CA SER A 129 -3.59 -23.70 1.27
C SER A 129 -4.98 -23.44 0.66
N GLU A 130 -5.88 -22.79 1.41
CA GLU A 130 -7.21 -22.39 0.94
C GLU A 130 -7.19 -21.22 -0.06
N TYR A 131 -6.11 -20.44 -0.09
CA TYR A 131 -5.95 -19.28 -0.97
C TYR A 131 -5.30 -19.70 -2.29
N THR A 132 -5.90 -19.27 -3.39
CA THR A 132 -5.31 -19.37 -4.73
C THR A 132 -4.06 -18.49 -4.84
N ASP A 133 -3.20 -18.76 -5.82
CA ASP A 133 -1.98 -17.97 -6.04
C ASP A 133 -2.30 -16.50 -6.35
N VAL A 134 -3.41 -16.24 -7.07
CA VAL A 134 -3.95 -14.89 -7.26
C VAL A 134 -4.29 -14.23 -5.93
N GLN A 135 -4.97 -14.92 -5.02
CA GLN A 135 -5.32 -14.35 -3.71
C GLN A 135 -4.10 -14.09 -2.83
N ILE A 136 -3.05 -14.91 -2.93
CA ILE A 136 -1.79 -14.68 -2.21
C ILE A 136 -1.09 -13.40 -2.69
N MET A 137 -1.10 -13.19 -4.01
CA MET A 137 -0.41 -12.08 -4.67
C MET A 137 -1.27 -10.81 -4.80
N MET A 138 -2.56 -10.90 -4.51
CA MET A 138 -3.48 -9.75 -4.50
C MET A 138 -3.37 -8.99 -3.18
N MET A 139 -3.21 -7.67 -3.26
CA MET A 139 -3.43 -6.77 -2.13
C MET A 139 -4.82 -6.15 -2.22
N ASP A 140 -5.62 -6.30 -1.17
CA ASP A 140 -6.83 -5.50 -0.97
C ASP A 140 -6.48 -4.25 -0.15
N GLN A 141 -6.64 -3.07 -0.74
CA GLN A 141 -6.49 -1.79 -0.04
C GLN A 141 -7.85 -1.18 0.21
N HIS A 142 -8.18 -0.88 1.46
CA HIS A 142 -9.42 -0.22 1.86
C HIS A 142 -9.13 1.15 2.45
N ASN A 143 -9.78 2.17 1.94
CA ASN A 143 -9.77 3.51 2.50
C ASN A 143 -11.06 3.69 3.30
N VAL A 144 -10.95 3.85 4.60
CA VAL A 144 -12.05 4.02 5.54
C VAL A 144 -11.96 5.44 6.09
N PHE A 145 -12.91 6.27 5.68
CA PHE A 145 -13.05 7.62 6.19
C PHE A 145 -13.21 7.59 7.73
N PRO A 146 -12.57 8.51 8.48
CA PRO A 146 -11.90 9.70 7.98
C PRO A 146 -10.47 9.51 7.48
N ASN A 147 -9.72 8.55 8.01
CA ASN A 147 -8.25 8.61 7.92
C ASN A 147 -7.54 7.26 8.10
N ILE A 148 -8.20 6.16 7.76
CA ILE A 148 -7.65 4.81 7.87
C ILE A 148 -7.48 4.20 6.48
N THR A 149 -6.27 3.72 6.19
CA THR A 149 -6.00 2.84 5.05
C THR A 149 -5.63 1.46 5.56
N VAL A 150 -6.35 0.43 5.12
CA VAL A 150 -6.11 -0.98 5.46
C VAL A 150 -5.54 -1.69 4.25
N LEU A 151 -4.34 -2.23 4.36
CA LEU A 151 -3.66 -3.05 3.36
C LEU A 151 -3.75 -4.51 3.81
N LEU A 152 -4.37 -5.37 3.00
CA LEU A 152 -4.66 -6.74 3.37
C LEU A 152 -4.16 -7.71 2.31
N HIS A 153 -3.41 -8.70 2.79
CA HIS A 153 -3.12 -9.96 2.12
C HIS A 153 -3.65 -11.11 2.99
N PRO A 154 -3.70 -12.35 2.47
CA PRO A 154 -4.04 -13.51 3.29
C PRO A 154 -3.17 -13.64 4.54
N ASP A 155 -1.89 -13.30 4.47
CA ASP A 155 -0.89 -13.48 5.52
C ASP A 155 -0.51 -12.21 6.30
N LEU A 156 -0.86 -11.03 5.78
CA LEU A 156 -0.40 -9.75 6.30
C LEU A 156 -1.53 -8.73 6.32
N LEU A 157 -1.66 -8.01 7.42
CA LEU A 157 -2.57 -6.88 7.58
C LEU A 157 -1.77 -5.67 8.05
N SER A 158 -1.82 -4.56 7.30
CA SER A 158 -1.29 -3.28 7.74
C SER A 158 -2.40 -2.24 7.82
N VAL A 159 -2.38 -1.43 8.87
CA VAL A 159 -3.29 -0.31 9.05
C VAL A 159 -2.46 0.97 9.14
N LEU A 160 -2.70 1.88 8.20
CA LEU A 160 -2.16 3.23 8.20
C LEU A 160 -3.23 4.17 8.74
N ARG A 161 -2.87 4.98 9.74
CA ARG A 161 -3.75 6.01 10.30
C ARG A 161 -3.06 7.37 10.22
N THR A 162 -3.67 8.34 9.56
CA THR A 162 -3.18 9.72 9.59
C THR A 162 -3.99 10.55 10.59
N ARG A 163 -3.34 11.23 11.54
CA ARG A 163 -4.04 12.08 12.53
C ARG A 163 -3.44 13.48 12.57
N PRO A 164 -4.23 14.53 12.85
CA PRO A 164 -3.74 15.91 12.91
C PRO A 164 -2.51 16.05 13.81
N GLY A 165 -1.57 16.90 13.40
CA GLY A 165 -0.43 17.36 14.19
C GLY A 165 -0.73 18.65 14.96
N ASP A 166 0.32 19.35 15.33
CA ASP A 166 0.24 20.61 16.10
C ASP A 166 -0.22 21.78 15.22
N THR A 167 0.03 21.71 13.91
CA THR A 167 -0.39 22.70 12.91
C THR A 167 -1.22 22.06 11.79
N THR A 168 -1.82 22.90 10.93
CA THR A 168 -2.56 22.40 9.76
C THR A 168 -1.67 21.76 8.69
N ASP A 169 -0.35 21.97 8.76
CA ASP A 169 0.62 21.45 7.79
C ASP A 169 1.44 20.29 8.35
N GLU A 170 1.00 19.73 9.48
CA GLU A 170 1.66 18.61 10.13
C GLU A 170 0.63 17.54 10.48
N CYS A 171 1.04 16.29 10.38
CA CYS A 171 0.27 15.15 10.84
C CYS A 171 1.16 14.08 11.43
N TRP A 172 0.53 13.11 12.06
CA TRP A 172 1.16 11.85 12.41
C TRP A 172 0.66 10.77 11.46
N LEU A 173 1.57 9.95 10.97
CA LEU A 173 1.25 8.66 10.36
C LEU A 173 1.57 7.57 11.38
N ASP A 174 0.55 6.83 11.80
CA ASP A 174 0.69 5.64 12.62
C ASP A 174 0.53 4.40 11.72
N ILE A 175 1.51 3.50 11.77
CA ILE A 175 1.56 2.25 11.02
C ILE A 175 1.46 1.09 11.99
N PHE A 176 0.37 0.33 11.90
CA PHE A 176 0.17 -0.90 12.63
C PHE A 176 0.37 -2.07 11.69
N ASN A 177 1.28 -2.98 12.02
CA ASN A 177 1.54 -4.15 11.20
C ASN A 177 1.16 -5.42 11.98
N PHE A 178 0.40 -6.29 11.33
CA PHE A 178 -0.13 -7.52 11.90
C PHE A 178 0.25 -8.68 10.98
N ASP A 179 0.96 -9.65 11.53
CA ASP A 179 1.21 -10.92 10.85
C ASP A 179 0.04 -11.86 11.15
N ARG A 180 -0.41 -12.63 10.15
CA ARG A 180 -1.19 -13.82 10.44
C ARG A 180 -0.31 -14.81 11.20
N VAL A 181 -0.85 -15.42 12.24
CA VAL A 181 -0.16 -16.39 13.08
C VAL A 181 -0.94 -17.70 13.16
N GLY A 182 -0.23 -18.80 13.44
CA GLY A 182 -0.89 -20.07 13.73
C GLY A 182 -1.70 -20.01 15.03
N ALA A 183 -2.75 -20.84 15.13
CA ALA A 183 -3.72 -20.83 16.23
C ALA A 183 -3.11 -20.95 17.64
N SER A 184 -1.92 -21.56 17.77
CA SER A 184 -1.21 -21.75 19.04
C SER A 184 -0.11 -20.71 19.31
N ALA A 185 0.02 -19.67 18.47
CA ALA A 185 1.06 -18.67 18.63
C ALA A 185 0.85 -17.85 19.92
N PRO A 186 1.90 -17.58 20.71
CA PRO A 186 1.77 -16.77 21.90
C PRO A 186 1.37 -15.34 21.54
N ARG A 187 0.51 -14.73 22.37
CA ARG A 187 0.21 -13.31 22.26
C ARG A 187 1.37 -12.50 22.81
N ASN A 188 1.97 -11.68 21.95
CA ASN A 188 3.04 -10.77 22.32
C ASN A 188 2.49 -9.35 22.44
N LYS A 189 3.11 -8.55 23.31
CA LYS A 189 2.86 -7.11 23.36
C LYS A 189 3.54 -6.48 22.12
N PRO A 190 2.81 -5.72 21.29
CA PRO A 190 3.41 -5.09 20.12
C PRO A 190 4.51 -4.13 20.53
N MET A 191 5.59 -4.08 19.75
CA MET A 191 6.59 -3.03 19.88
C MET A 191 5.96 -1.70 19.49
N LYS A 192 6.19 -0.65 20.28
CA LYS A 192 5.70 0.70 19.98
C LYS A 192 6.88 1.63 19.85
N LEU A 193 7.01 2.29 18.71
CA LEU A 193 8.13 3.18 18.42
C LEU A 193 7.61 4.47 17.79
N GLU A 194 8.12 5.59 18.28
CA GLU A 194 8.12 6.83 17.53
C GLU A 194 9.48 6.96 16.86
N VAL A 195 9.47 7.23 15.56
CA VAL A 195 10.70 7.29 14.75
C VAL A 195 10.76 8.60 13.97
N PRO A 196 11.96 9.11 13.68
CA PRO A 196 12.11 10.28 12.82
C PRO A 196 11.72 9.94 11.38
N LEU A 197 11.35 10.97 10.60
CA LEU A 197 10.85 10.84 9.23
C LEU A 197 11.85 10.17 8.27
N ASP A 198 13.15 10.38 8.50
CA ASP A 198 14.26 9.84 7.70
C ASP A 198 14.78 8.48 8.23
N SER A 199 14.02 7.84 9.13
CA SER A 199 14.40 6.55 9.69
C SER A 199 14.50 5.47 8.60
N MET A 200 15.58 4.69 8.65
CA MET A 200 15.76 3.50 7.83
C MET A 200 14.64 2.44 8.03
N ALA A 201 13.83 2.57 9.10
CA ALA A 201 12.74 1.65 9.42
C ALA A 201 11.61 1.63 8.37
N PHE A 202 11.48 2.66 7.55
CA PHE A 202 10.40 2.80 6.56
C PHE A 202 10.72 2.17 5.20
N GLY A 203 11.99 1.94 4.88
CA GLY A 203 12.42 1.52 3.55
C GLY A 203 12.25 2.62 2.49
N THR A 204 12.59 2.29 1.25
CA THR A 204 12.68 3.27 0.15
C THR A 204 11.34 3.89 -0.22
N VAL A 205 10.29 3.07 -0.34
CA VAL A 205 8.96 3.49 -0.84
C VAL A 205 8.34 4.56 0.07
N PHE A 206 8.24 4.29 1.38
CA PHE A 206 7.70 5.26 2.33
C PHE A 206 8.52 6.56 2.40
N ASN A 207 9.86 6.48 2.28
CA ASN A 207 10.69 7.68 2.26
C ASN A 207 10.41 8.56 1.03
N GLN A 208 10.19 7.95 -0.14
CA GLN A 208 9.77 8.68 -1.34
C GLN A 208 8.39 9.32 -1.14
N ASP A 209 7.43 8.62 -0.50
CA ASP A 209 6.12 9.18 -0.17
C ASP A 209 6.22 10.40 0.74
N PHE A 210 7.06 10.35 1.76
CA PHE A 210 7.23 11.46 2.70
C PHE A 210 7.81 12.71 2.03
N ASP A 211 8.79 12.54 1.13
CA ASP A 211 9.34 13.65 0.37
C ASP A 211 8.30 14.23 -0.60
N MET A 212 7.52 13.36 -1.26
CA MET A 212 6.40 13.79 -2.10
C MET A 212 5.37 14.59 -1.29
N LEU A 213 4.91 14.07 -0.14
CA LEU A 213 3.92 14.72 0.72
C LEU A 213 4.37 16.12 1.19
N ARG A 214 5.66 16.27 1.55
CA ARG A 214 6.23 17.59 1.88
C ARG A 214 6.09 18.56 0.72
N THR A 215 6.39 18.13 -0.50
CA THR A 215 6.29 18.99 -1.69
C THR A 215 4.84 19.27 -2.09
N ALA A 216 3.95 18.27 -1.97
CA ALA A 216 2.53 18.40 -2.23
C ALA A 216 1.88 19.43 -1.28
N GLN A 217 2.16 19.35 0.03
CA GLN A 217 1.64 20.33 1.00
C GLN A 217 2.04 21.77 0.65
N ARG A 218 3.31 21.99 0.25
CA ARG A 218 3.78 23.30 -0.19
C ARG A 218 3.08 23.77 -1.49
N GLY A 219 2.77 22.83 -2.38
CA GLY A 219 2.01 23.08 -3.60
C GLY A 219 0.58 23.55 -3.33
N LEU A 220 -0.09 22.92 -2.36
CA LEU A 220 -1.46 23.27 -1.94
C LEU A 220 -1.57 24.70 -1.37
N HIS A 221 -0.47 25.29 -0.91
CA HIS A 221 -0.40 26.67 -0.43
C HIS A 221 -0.11 27.70 -1.52
N GLN A 222 0.12 27.30 -2.77
CA GLN A 222 0.41 28.26 -3.83
C GLN A 222 -0.82 29.13 -4.13
N PRO A 223 -0.70 30.48 -4.18
CA PRO A 223 -1.86 31.36 -4.39
C PRO A 223 -2.64 31.12 -5.68
N GLY A 224 -2.00 30.55 -6.70
CA GLY A 224 -2.62 30.19 -7.97
C GLY A 224 -3.28 28.80 -8.00
N PHE A 225 -3.13 28.01 -6.94
CA PHE A 225 -3.74 26.68 -6.85
C PHE A 225 -5.17 26.80 -6.33
N SER A 226 -6.14 26.69 -7.23
CA SER A 226 -7.57 26.82 -6.90
C SER A 226 -8.38 25.54 -7.12
N ARG A 227 -7.86 24.59 -7.93
CA ARG A 227 -8.56 23.37 -8.33
C ARG A 227 -7.56 22.22 -8.53
N ILE A 228 -8.03 20.99 -8.32
CA ILE A 228 -7.33 19.75 -8.65
C ILE A 228 -8.18 18.96 -9.64
N THR A 229 -7.54 18.34 -10.64
CA THR A 229 -8.18 17.39 -11.55
C THR A 229 -7.73 15.99 -11.15
N LEU A 230 -8.68 15.09 -10.94
CA LEU A 230 -8.42 13.69 -10.58
C LEU A 230 -8.73 12.78 -11.77
N SER A 231 -7.93 11.73 -11.91
CA SER A 231 -8.16 10.63 -12.85
C SER A 231 -9.03 9.54 -12.23
N GLN A 232 -9.44 8.56 -13.03
CA GLN A 232 -10.21 7.41 -12.54
C GLN A 232 -9.43 6.55 -11.53
N GLU A 233 -8.10 6.50 -11.63
CA GLU A 233 -7.21 5.82 -10.68
C GLU A 233 -7.23 6.50 -9.30
N GLU A 234 -7.63 7.77 -9.23
CA GLU A 234 -7.68 8.60 -8.02
C GLU A 234 -9.10 8.72 -7.44
N SER A 235 -10.07 7.93 -7.94
CA SER A 235 -11.48 7.99 -7.53
C SER A 235 -11.70 7.76 -6.02
N ARG A 236 -10.79 7.03 -5.35
CA ARG A 236 -10.82 6.85 -3.88
C ARG A 236 -10.48 8.13 -3.11
N ILE A 237 -9.65 9.02 -3.65
CA ILE A 237 -9.46 10.38 -3.09
C ILE A 237 -10.78 11.13 -3.18
N LEU A 238 -11.42 11.14 -4.36
CA LEU A 238 -12.71 11.81 -4.55
C LEU A 238 -13.77 11.28 -3.56
N ASN A 239 -13.86 9.96 -3.38
CA ASN A 239 -14.79 9.36 -2.44
C ASN A 239 -14.57 9.84 -0.99
N ASN A 240 -13.31 9.93 -0.55
CA ASN A 240 -12.96 10.45 0.78
C ASN A 240 -13.32 11.93 0.93
N GLN A 241 -13.04 12.76 -0.08
CA GLN A 241 -13.38 14.19 -0.04
C GLN A 241 -14.90 14.41 -0.03
N LEU A 242 -15.66 13.64 -0.81
CA LEU A 242 -17.12 13.63 -0.76
C LEU A 242 -17.67 13.22 0.61
N ALA A 243 -17.07 12.21 1.25
CA ALA A 243 -17.43 11.83 2.61
C ALA A 243 -17.13 12.94 3.63
N LEU A 244 -16.01 13.66 3.46
CA LEU A 244 -15.65 14.81 4.29
C LEU A 244 -16.65 15.96 4.15
N GLU A 245 -17.01 16.33 2.92
CA GLU A 245 -17.99 17.37 2.63
C GLU A 245 -19.34 17.06 3.27
N ARG A 246 -19.83 15.81 3.09
CA ARG A 246 -21.05 15.33 3.76
C ARG A 246 -20.97 15.44 5.28
N TYR A 247 -19.84 15.01 5.86
CA TYR A 247 -19.62 15.07 7.31
C TYR A 247 -19.62 16.50 7.85
N LEU A 248 -19.04 17.45 7.10
CA LEU A 248 -18.98 18.87 7.46
C LEU A 248 -20.28 19.64 7.14
N GLY A 249 -21.23 19.01 6.43
CA GLY A 249 -22.44 19.67 5.94
C GLY A 249 -22.15 20.75 4.89
N ILE A 250 -21.05 20.61 4.16
CA ILE A 250 -20.69 21.49 3.05
C ILE A 250 -21.28 20.89 1.78
N SER A 251 -22.07 21.67 1.04
CA SER A 251 -22.50 21.26 -0.31
C SER A 251 -21.29 21.32 -1.24
N PRO A 252 -21.05 20.29 -2.10
CA PRO A 252 -19.96 20.34 -3.07
C PRO A 252 -20.09 21.60 -3.89
N SER A 253 -19.11 22.51 -3.81
CA SER A 253 -19.25 23.80 -4.47
C SER A 253 -18.97 23.72 -5.98
N GLU A 254 -18.10 22.79 -6.41
CA GLU A 254 -17.62 22.70 -7.81
C GLU A 254 -17.08 21.29 -8.16
N ILE A 255 -17.92 20.26 -8.23
CA ILE A 255 -17.53 18.97 -8.85
C ILE A 255 -18.05 18.97 -10.30
N GLU A 256 -17.13 19.03 -11.26
CA GLU A 256 -17.42 18.95 -12.70
C GLU A 256 -16.89 17.61 -13.25
N GLY A 257 -17.75 16.85 -13.94
CA GLY A 257 -17.40 15.53 -14.52
C GLY A 257 -18.40 14.42 -14.15
N ASP A 258 -18.21 13.23 -14.72
CA ASP A 258 -19.03 12.07 -14.39
C ASP A 258 -18.61 11.52 -13.02
N LEU A 259 -19.58 11.36 -12.11
CA LEU A 259 -19.35 10.70 -10.82
C LEU A 259 -19.17 9.18 -11.04
N PRO A 260 -18.26 8.53 -10.28
CA PRO A 260 -18.01 7.09 -10.38
C PRO A 260 -19.22 6.23 -9.98
#